data_AF-A0A6N6JF00-F1
#
_entry.id   AF-A0A6N6JF00-F1
#
_cell.length_a   1.000
_cell.length_b   1.000
_cell.length_c   1.000
_cell.angle_alpha   90.00
_cell.angle_beta   90.00
_cell.angle_gamma   90.00
#
_symmetry.space_group_name_H-M   'P 1'
#
loop_
_entity.id
_entity.type
_entity.pdbx_description
1 polymer ?
#
loop_
_entity_poly.entity_id
_entity_poly.type
_entity_poly.pdbx_seq_one_letter_code
_entity_poly.pdbx_strand_id
1 'polypeptide(L)'
;MASILEKMEVDYHQNDKLVQNLIIQFFIFFIEFKLDLSDETSTLTPQDLLGRYDEGKDEVRHVYEFSFDKDKEPTPKQRVFEKYEQHNGITTVVTVQQWISILTSGVVDAERLNAELAQSDEVAGVASWPSWKRLWHLYDWDFSDGSEHEFWSDVEDMQSQLKDGCYVEVGEFLHVVGVSLMLADHELIDQTVPDTIAAMKTYIDEKFVAQLTDDRCRGVSERFVRHLDSYDGLGFIGREDDKFRQVVDHLVKRMDAWHQTWLNENAGKHLLTFLTEDWIRFFGNLTIINHAPEQRYLDVPILATIDAVSFVDSWLSLSRHNEQAVVGSMKDRYKFRPALLDAEGPWWREIQAELKRRIAMSESKPRNVQINNLIKQINSSMIEEWELRQFEEF
;
A
#
# COMPACT_ATOMS: atom_id res chain seq x y z
N MET A 1 -27.04 -15.67 -4.60
CA MET A 1 -27.86 -15.29 -3.44
C MET A 1 -28.38 -16.47 -2.63
N ALA A 2 -29.23 -17.37 -3.19
CA ALA A 2 -29.82 -18.48 -2.41
C ALA A 2 -28.79 -19.33 -1.66
N SER A 3 -27.67 -19.69 -2.31
CA SER A 3 -26.58 -20.45 -1.67
C SER A 3 -25.83 -19.68 -0.58
N ILE A 4 -25.79 -18.34 -0.63
CA ILE A 4 -25.19 -17.51 0.43
C ILE A 4 -26.11 -17.54 1.65
N LEU A 5 -27.41 -17.30 1.46
CA LEU A 5 -28.40 -17.31 2.53
C LEU A 5 -28.52 -18.70 3.18
N GLU A 6 -28.48 -19.78 2.40
CA GLU A 6 -28.54 -21.16 2.92
C GLU A 6 -27.34 -21.53 3.81
N LYS A 7 -26.15 -21.01 3.48
CA LYS A 7 -24.91 -21.32 4.21
C LYS A 7 -24.61 -20.36 5.35
N MET A 8 -25.40 -19.30 5.49
CA MET A 8 -25.31 -18.35 6.58
C MET A 8 -25.95 -18.94 7.84
N GLU A 9 -25.33 -18.73 9.01
CA GLU A 9 -25.90 -19.12 10.30
C GLU A 9 -27.28 -18.51 10.53
N VAL A 10 -28.14 -19.28 11.21
CA VAL A 10 -29.56 -18.93 11.37
C VAL A 10 -29.77 -17.60 12.09
N ASP A 11 -28.89 -17.27 13.03
CA ASP A 11 -28.97 -16.05 13.83
C ASP A 11 -28.74 -14.79 12.98
N TYR A 12 -27.96 -14.89 11.90
CA TYR A 12 -27.72 -13.78 10.96
C TYR A 12 -28.91 -13.53 10.03
N HIS A 13 -29.83 -14.49 9.85
CA HIS A 13 -31.03 -14.30 9.02
C HIS A 13 -31.98 -13.24 9.58
N GLN A 14 -31.91 -12.98 10.89
CA GLN A 14 -32.75 -12.00 11.58
C GLN A 14 -32.15 -10.58 11.55
N ASN A 15 -30.94 -10.42 11.02
CA ASN A 15 -30.29 -9.11 10.92
C ASN A 15 -30.64 -8.46 9.57
N ASP A 16 -31.73 -7.71 9.55
CA ASP A 16 -32.26 -7.06 8.35
C ASP A 16 -31.22 -6.21 7.62
N LYS A 17 -30.38 -5.48 8.37
CA LYS A 17 -29.33 -4.62 7.81
C LYS A 17 -28.24 -5.44 7.11
N LEU A 18 -27.77 -6.51 7.75
CA LEU A 18 -26.80 -7.43 7.17
C LEU A 18 -27.35 -8.08 5.90
N VAL A 19 -28.58 -8.62 5.96
CA VAL A 19 -29.23 -9.29 4.84
C VAL A 19 -29.44 -8.31 3.68
N GLN A 20 -29.89 -7.10 3.96
CA GLN A 20 -30.05 -6.05 2.95
C GLN A 20 -28.72 -5.69 2.29
N ASN A 21 -27.66 -5.49 3.07
CA ASN A 21 -26.33 -5.17 2.52
C ASN A 21 -25.76 -6.33 1.69
N LEU A 22 -25.92 -7.58 2.14
CA LEU A 22 -25.58 -8.77 1.35
C LEU A 22 -26.32 -8.83 0.02
N ILE A 23 -27.62 -8.52 0.01
CA ILE A 23 -28.45 -8.50 -1.20
C ILE A 23 -27.95 -7.42 -2.15
N ILE A 24 -27.78 -6.18 -1.66
CA ILE A 24 -27.34 -5.04 -2.48
C ILE A 24 -25.96 -5.33 -3.09
N GLN A 25 -24.99 -5.74 -2.27
CA GLN A 25 -23.64 -6.08 -2.72
C GLN A 25 -23.67 -7.22 -3.74
N PHE A 26 -24.42 -8.30 -3.46
CA PHE A 26 -24.56 -9.41 -4.39
C PHE A 26 -25.12 -8.94 -5.73
N PHE A 27 -26.17 -8.11 -5.74
CA PHE A 27 -26.77 -7.65 -6.99
C PHE A 27 -25.83 -6.77 -7.80
N ILE A 28 -25.18 -5.78 -7.16
CA ILE A 28 -24.23 -4.90 -7.84
C ILE A 28 -23.07 -5.73 -8.41
N PHE A 29 -22.43 -6.56 -7.59
CA PHE A 29 -21.26 -7.32 -8.03
C PHE A 29 -21.61 -8.39 -9.06
N PHE A 30 -22.76 -9.04 -8.93
CA PHE A 30 -23.18 -10.06 -9.89
C PHE A 30 -23.57 -9.46 -11.25
N ILE A 31 -24.33 -8.37 -11.26
CA ILE A 31 -24.79 -7.75 -12.51
C ILE A 31 -23.63 -7.05 -13.21
N GLU A 32 -22.85 -6.26 -12.48
CA GLU A 32 -21.88 -5.35 -13.09
C GLU A 32 -20.50 -5.98 -13.27
N PHE A 33 -20.04 -6.84 -12.34
CA PHE A 33 -18.68 -7.39 -12.38
C PHE A 33 -18.63 -8.85 -12.85
N LYS A 34 -19.77 -9.57 -12.88
CA LYS A 34 -19.81 -10.96 -13.35
C LYS A 34 -20.57 -11.14 -14.66
N LEU A 35 -21.77 -10.58 -14.76
CA LEU A 35 -22.57 -10.67 -15.99
C LEU A 35 -22.18 -9.60 -17.00
N ASP A 36 -21.71 -8.44 -16.53
CA ASP A 36 -21.36 -7.28 -17.35
C ASP A 36 -22.44 -6.98 -18.39
N LEU A 37 -23.65 -6.66 -17.91
CA LEU A 37 -24.79 -6.32 -18.77
C LEU A 37 -24.70 -4.89 -19.34
N SER A 38 -23.53 -4.27 -19.33
CA SER A 38 -23.33 -2.90 -19.79
C SER A 38 -23.10 -2.87 -21.31
N ASP A 39 -23.84 -2.03 -22.03
CA ASP A 39 -23.79 -1.93 -23.51
C ASP A 39 -22.52 -1.21 -24.04
N GLU A 40 -21.62 -0.73 -23.17
CA GLU A 40 -20.50 0.15 -23.53
C GLU A 40 -19.13 -0.50 -23.28
N THR A 41 -18.64 -1.32 -24.21
CA THR A 41 -17.21 -1.64 -24.54
C THR A 41 -16.15 -1.86 -23.44
N SER A 42 -16.47 -1.94 -22.16
CA SER A 42 -15.49 -2.14 -21.09
C SER A 42 -15.96 -3.23 -20.13
N THR A 43 -15.26 -4.36 -20.18
CA THR A 43 -15.66 -5.57 -19.44
C THR A 43 -15.10 -5.57 -18.03
N LEU A 44 -15.95 -5.30 -17.04
CA LEU A 44 -15.62 -5.56 -15.64
C LEU A 44 -15.68 -7.06 -15.37
N THR A 45 -14.70 -7.55 -14.62
CA THR A 45 -14.58 -8.91 -14.14
C THR A 45 -14.65 -8.94 -12.62
N PRO A 46 -14.88 -10.10 -11.98
CA PRO A 46 -14.89 -10.16 -10.52
C PRO A 46 -13.58 -9.64 -9.91
N GLN A 47 -12.45 -9.83 -10.59
CA GLN A 47 -11.15 -9.38 -10.13
C GLN A 47 -11.06 -7.86 -9.99
N ASP A 48 -11.83 -7.12 -10.81
CA ASP A 48 -11.88 -5.65 -10.77
C ASP A 48 -12.60 -5.11 -9.52
N LEU A 49 -13.16 -5.96 -8.66
CA LEU A 49 -13.60 -5.56 -7.32
C LEU A 49 -12.42 -5.09 -6.47
N LEU A 50 -11.25 -5.72 -6.59
CA LEU A 50 -10.06 -5.27 -5.89
C LEU A 50 -9.59 -3.93 -6.43
N GLY A 51 -9.16 -3.05 -5.54
CA GLY A 51 -8.38 -1.89 -5.93
C GLY A 51 -7.03 -2.35 -6.48
N ARG A 52 -6.44 -1.55 -7.37
CA ARG A 52 -5.09 -1.78 -7.93
C ARG A 52 -4.01 -2.03 -6.87
N TYR A 53 -4.22 -1.51 -5.65
CA TYR A 53 -3.28 -1.59 -4.53
C TYR A 53 -3.63 -2.66 -3.50
N ASP A 54 -4.69 -3.42 -3.75
CA ASP A 54 -5.24 -4.43 -2.84
C ASP A 54 -5.10 -5.85 -3.40
N GLU A 55 -4.48 -6.00 -4.58
CA GLU A 55 -4.09 -7.29 -5.13
C GLU A 55 -3.21 -8.07 -4.14
N GLY A 56 -3.62 -9.30 -3.82
CA GLY A 56 -2.91 -10.17 -2.90
C GLY A 56 -3.23 -9.98 -1.42
N LYS A 57 -4.12 -9.06 -1.05
CA LYS A 57 -4.60 -8.89 0.34
C LYS A 57 -5.92 -9.61 0.56
N ASP A 58 -5.97 -10.53 1.51
CA ASP A 58 -7.18 -11.34 1.78
C ASP A 58 -8.21 -10.58 2.64
N GLU A 59 -7.77 -9.65 3.48
CA GLU A 59 -8.62 -8.97 4.49
C GLU A 59 -9.36 -7.71 3.97
N VAL A 60 -9.28 -7.43 2.67
CA VAL A 60 -9.84 -6.20 2.08
C VAL A 60 -11.36 -6.26 2.16
N ARG A 61 -11.99 -5.22 2.72
CA ARG A 61 -13.46 -5.11 2.86
C ARG A 61 -14.04 -3.84 2.22
N HIS A 62 -13.30 -3.21 1.32
CA HIS A 62 -13.73 -1.97 0.67
C HIS A 62 -13.48 -2.05 -0.83
N VAL A 63 -14.53 -1.85 -1.62
CA VAL A 63 -14.48 -1.78 -3.09
C VAL A 63 -14.58 -0.33 -3.51
N TYR A 64 -13.48 0.22 -4.02
CA TYR A 64 -13.38 1.62 -4.43
C TYR A 64 -12.63 1.75 -5.75
N GLU A 65 -12.66 2.95 -6.33
CA GLU A 65 -11.96 3.32 -7.56
C GLU A 65 -11.48 4.76 -7.42
N PHE A 66 -10.18 4.98 -7.65
CA PHE A 66 -9.63 6.33 -7.55
C PHE A 66 -9.82 7.08 -8.88
N SER A 67 -10.52 8.22 -8.86
CA SER A 67 -10.50 9.21 -9.96
C SER A 67 -9.82 10.48 -9.50
N PHE A 68 -8.80 10.92 -10.21
CA PHE A 68 -8.05 12.15 -9.89
C PHE A 68 -8.32 13.30 -10.86
N ASP A 69 -9.22 13.11 -11.82
CA ASP A 69 -9.44 14.08 -12.90
C ASP A 69 -10.96 14.19 -13.12
N LYS A 70 -11.56 15.26 -12.57
CA LYS A 70 -13.00 15.52 -12.68
C LYS A 70 -13.44 15.76 -14.14
N ASP A 71 -12.48 16.02 -15.03
CA ASP A 71 -12.68 16.27 -16.45
C ASP A 71 -12.42 15.01 -17.32
N LYS A 72 -11.98 13.90 -16.73
CA LYS A 72 -11.91 12.60 -17.42
C LYS A 72 -13.25 11.89 -17.41
N GLU A 73 -13.51 11.13 -18.48
CA GLU A 73 -14.65 10.21 -18.48
C GLU A 73 -14.55 9.23 -17.31
N PRO A 74 -15.66 8.98 -16.59
CA PRO A 74 -15.68 8.05 -15.47
C PRO A 74 -15.32 6.65 -15.96
N THR A 75 -14.47 5.98 -15.17
CA THR A 75 -14.10 4.57 -15.42
C THR A 75 -15.33 3.67 -15.35
N PRO A 76 -15.29 2.45 -15.90
CA PRO A 76 -16.42 1.53 -15.85
C PRO A 76 -16.87 1.27 -14.41
N LYS A 77 -15.92 1.10 -13.48
CA LYS A 77 -16.18 0.93 -12.04
C LYS A 77 -16.81 2.17 -11.40
N GLN A 78 -16.41 3.38 -11.79
CA GLN A 78 -17.01 4.63 -11.32
C GLN A 78 -18.46 4.78 -11.77
N ARG A 79 -18.76 4.45 -13.03
CA ARG A 79 -20.14 4.49 -13.55
C ARG A 79 -21.07 3.58 -12.76
N VAL A 80 -20.56 2.42 -12.32
CA VAL A 80 -21.31 1.52 -11.41
C VAL A 80 -21.59 2.20 -10.08
N PHE A 81 -20.59 2.83 -9.47
CA PHE A 81 -20.78 3.53 -8.19
C PHE A 81 -21.77 4.68 -8.31
N GLU A 82 -21.70 5.49 -9.37
CA GLU A 82 -22.66 6.56 -9.64
C GLU A 82 -24.07 6.00 -9.84
N LYS A 83 -24.22 4.94 -10.64
CA LYS A 83 -25.51 4.28 -10.94
C LYS A 83 -26.24 3.79 -9.68
N TYR A 84 -25.50 3.33 -8.67
CA TYR A 84 -26.04 2.79 -7.42
C TYR A 84 -25.87 3.73 -6.23
N GLU A 85 -25.55 5.01 -6.47
CA GLU A 85 -25.33 6.05 -5.45
C GLU A 85 -24.24 5.72 -4.42
N GLN A 86 -23.29 4.85 -4.76
CA GLN A 86 -22.16 4.40 -3.94
C GLN A 86 -20.92 5.30 -4.09
N HIS A 87 -21.11 6.62 -3.96
CA HIS A 87 -20.12 7.65 -4.31
C HIS A 87 -18.75 7.51 -3.59
N ASN A 88 -18.72 6.87 -2.42
CA ASN A 88 -17.50 6.64 -1.64
C ASN A 88 -16.97 5.20 -1.76
N GLY A 89 -17.47 4.42 -2.72
CA GLY A 89 -17.24 2.98 -2.81
C GLY A 89 -18.22 2.17 -1.95
N ILE A 90 -17.96 0.87 -1.87
CA ILE A 90 -18.82 -0.11 -1.19
C ILE A 90 -18.01 -0.81 -0.11
N THR A 91 -18.39 -0.61 1.15
CA THR A 91 -17.91 -1.43 2.27
C THR A 91 -18.63 -2.77 2.25
N THR A 92 -17.87 -3.87 2.26
CA THR A 92 -18.38 -5.22 2.05
C THR A 92 -18.55 -5.99 3.36
N VAL A 93 -19.65 -6.74 3.48
CA VAL A 93 -19.95 -7.52 4.69
C VAL A 93 -19.03 -8.74 4.88
N VAL A 94 -18.43 -9.21 3.78
CA VAL A 94 -17.36 -10.20 3.70
C VAL A 94 -16.23 -9.60 2.89
N THR A 95 -15.06 -10.19 2.98
CA THR A 95 -13.88 -9.76 2.23
C THR A 95 -14.14 -9.73 0.72
N VAL A 96 -13.51 -8.79 0.03
CA VAL A 96 -13.55 -8.68 -1.43
C VAL A 96 -13.04 -9.96 -2.08
N GLN A 97 -12.05 -10.61 -1.47
CA GLN A 97 -11.52 -11.89 -1.97
C GLN A 97 -12.57 -13.02 -1.86
N GLN A 98 -13.36 -13.04 -0.80
CA GLN A 98 -14.49 -13.97 -0.70
C GLN A 98 -15.56 -13.65 -1.75
N TRP A 99 -15.88 -12.38 -2.00
CA TRP A 99 -16.78 -11.99 -3.09
C TRP A 99 -16.26 -12.45 -4.46
N ILE A 100 -14.98 -12.26 -4.76
CA ILE A 100 -14.33 -12.74 -5.99
C ILE A 100 -14.47 -14.26 -6.13
N SER A 101 -14.22 -15.00 -5.05
CA SER A 101 -14.34 -16.46 -5.05
C SER A 101 -15.77 -16.91 -5.35
N ILE A 102 -16.76 -16.29 -4.70
CA ILE A 102 -18.19 -16.58 -4.90
C ILE A 102 -18.61 -16.26 -6.35
N LEU A 103 -18.18 -15.11 -6.88
CA LEU A 103 -18.52 -14.70 -8.24
C LEU A 103 -17.83 -15.57 -9.29
N THR A 104 -16.60 -16.00 -9.06
CA THR A 104 -15.85 -16.81 -10.04
C THR A 104 -16.26 -18.27 -10.02
N SER A 105 -16.29 -18.89 -8.84
CA SER A 105 -16.52 -20.34 -8.69
C SER A 105 -17.98 -20.70 -8.46
N GLY A 106 -18.80 -19.77 -7.97
CA GLY A 106 -20.15 -20.06 -7.47
C GLY A 106 -20.18 -20.84 -6.15
N VAL A 107 -19.02 -21.18 -5.59
CA VAL A 107 -18.91 -21.93 -4.33
C VAL A 107 -18.84 -20.95 -3.18
N VAL A 108 -19.73 -21.15 -2.21
CA VAL A 108 -19.73 -20.43 -0.94
C VAL A 108 -19.11 -21.34 0.11
N ASP A 109 -17.98 -20.94 0.68
CA ASP A 109 -17.38 -21.58 1.85
C ASP A 109 -18.15 -21.14 3.10
N ALA A 110 -18.85 -22.08 3.76
CA ALA A 110 -19.68 -21.77 4.91
C ALA A 110 -18.85 -21.37 6.13
N GLU A 111 -17.70 -22.01 6.36
CA GLU A 111 -16.87 -21.73 7.54
C GLU A 111 -16.27 -20.32 7.42
N ARG A 112 -15.67 -20.02 6.26
CA ARG A 112 -15.12 -18.69 5.99
C ARG A 112 -16.22 -17.61 6.00
N LEU A 113 -17.36 -17.86 5.36
CA LEU A 113 -18.49 -16.93 5.31
C LEU A 113 -18.92 -16.52 6.72
N ASN A 114 -19.20 -17.49 7.60
CA ASN A 114 -19.73 -17.16 8.93
C ASN A 114 -18.67 -16.54 9.84
N ALA A 115 -17.39 -16.91 9.68
CA ALA A 115 -16.29 -16.25 10.39
C ALA A 115 -16.14 -14.77 9.96
N GLU A 116 -16.25 -14.48 8.67
CA GLU A 116 -16.16 -13.11 8.16
C GLU A 116 -17.41 -12.28 8.48
N LEU A 117 -18.59 -12.89 8.46
CA LEU A 117 -19.83 -12.23 8.87
C LEU A 117 -19.81 -11.89 10.37
N ALA A 118 -19.26 -12.76 11.23
CA ALA A 118 -19.10 -12.48 12.65
C ALA A 118 -18.28 -11.22 12.94
N GLN A 119 -17.41 -10.83 12.01
CA GLN A 119 -16.55 -9.64 12.10
C GLN A 119 -17.13 -8.43 11.35
N SER A 120 -18.26 -8.58 10.66
CA SER A 120 -18.90 -7.47 9.96
C SER A 120 -19.45 -6.45 10.94
N ASP A 121 -19.43 -5.17 10.57
CA ASP A 121 -19.99 -4.09 11.38
C ASP A 121 -21.47 -4.33 11.73
N GLU A 122 -22.20 -5.01 10.84
CA GLU A 122 -23.61 -5.34 11.03
C GLU A 122 -23.85 -6.39 12.11
N VAL A 123 -22.89 -7.30 12.35
CA VAL A 123 -23.02 -8.41 13.32
C VAL A 123 -22.29 -8.11 14.62
N ALA A 124 -21.06 -7.60 14.54
CA ALA A 124 -20.24 -7.32 15.70
C ALA A 124 -20.72 -6.05 16.45
N GLY A 125 -21.41 -5.15 15.74
CA GLY A 125 -22.05 -3.97 16.29
C GLY A 125 -21.07 -2.88 16.75
N VAL A 126 -21.60 -1.77 17.26
CA VAL A 126 -20.78 -0.62 17.75
C VAL A 126 -19.81 -1.03 18.87
N ALA A 127 -20.15 -2.07 19.65
CA ALA A 127 -19.33 -2.58 20.73
C ALA A 127 -17.98 -3.17 20.26
N SER A 128 -17.87 -3.61 19.00
CA SER A 128 -16.61 -4.15 18.46
C SER A 128 -15.72 -3.11 17.80
N TRP A 129 -16.21 -1.87 17.62
CA TRP A 129 -15.41 -0.81 17.02
C TRP A 129 -14.18 -0.49 17.89
N PRO A 130 -13.07 -0.03 17.30
CA PRO A 130 -12.00 0.55 18.10
C PRO A 130 -12.50 1.83 18.78
N SER A 131 -11.97 2.16 19.96
CA SER A 131 -12.44 3.29 20.75
C SER A 131 -12.40 4.62 19.99
N TRP A 132 -11.38 4.87 19.16
CA TRP A 132 -11.34 6.08 18.33
C TRP A 132 -12.55 6.19 17.39
N LYS A 133 -13.06 5.06 16.86
CA LYS A 133 -14.18 5.05 15.91
C LYS A 133 -15.48 5.31 16.65
N ARG A 134 -15.68 4.75 17.84
CA ARG A 134 -16.83 5.12 18.69
C ARG A 134 -16.80 6.59 19.12
N LEU A 135 -15.64 7.11 19.49
CA LEU A 135 -15.47 8.52 19.87
C LEU A 135 -15.65 9.47 18.68
N TRP A 136 -15.30 9.03 17.47
CA TRP A 136 -15.56 9.79 16.24
C TRP A 136 -17.05 10.11 16.10
N HIS A 137 -17.92 9.17 16.52
CA HIS A 137 -19.37 9.31 16.53
C HIS A 137 -19.92 10.11 17.72
N LEU A 138 -19.16 11.04 18.32
CA LEU A 138 -19.55 11.83 19.51
C LEU A 138 -21.01 12.32 19.49
N TYR A 139 -21.49 12.82 18.35
CA TYR A 139 -22.84 13.37 18.21
C TYR A 139 -23.96 12.33 18.14
N ASP A 140 -23.62 11.05 18.00
CA ASP A 140 -24.56 9.94 17.99
C ASP A 140 -24.71 9.28 19.38
N TRP A 141 -23.90 9.70 20.38
CA TRP A 141 -24.01 9.22 21.76
C TRP A 141 -25.28 9.73 22.43
N ASP A 142 -26.05 8.82 23.04
CA ASP A 142 -27.20 9.15 23.88
C ASP A 142 -26.85 8.96 25.36
N PHE A 143 -26.51 10.04 26.04
CA PHE A 143 -26.17 9.99 27.47
C PHE A 143 -27.38 9.86 28.41
N SER A 144 -28.62 9.79 27.88
CA SER A 144 -29.82 9.68 28.71
C SER A 144 -30.02 8.30 29.35
N ASP A 145 -29.32 7.28 28.84
CA ASP A 145 -29.36 5.90 29.33
C ASP A 145 -28.26 5.56 30.36
N GLY A 146 -27.38 6.52 30.67
CA GLY A 146 -26.25 6.33 31.58
C GLY A 146 -24.97 5.80 30.93
N SER A 147 -24.89 5.77 29.59
CA SER A 147 -23.71 5.37 28.80
C SER A 147 -22.49 6.30 28.91
N GLU A 148 -22.55 7.37 29.69
CA GLU A 148 -21.42 8.31 29.88
C GLU A 148 -20.13 7.60 30.35
N HIS A 149 -20.26 6.56 31.17
CA HIS A 149 -19.11 5.78 31.63
C HIS A 149 -18.42 4.99 30.50
N GLU A 150 -19.15 4.55 29.47
CA GLU A 150 -18.60 3.87 28.31
C GLU A 150 -17.82 4.86 27.44
N PHE A 151 -18.33 6.08 27.27
CA PHE A 151 -17.62 7.16 26.58
C PHE A 151 -16.27 7.45 27.23
N TRP A 152 -16.24 7.60 28.55
CA TRP A 152 -14.99 7.82 29.27
C TRP A 152 -14.05 6.61 29.21
N SER A 153 -14.58 5.39 29.22
CA SER A 153 -13.79 4.18 29.01
C SER A 153 -13.12 4.17 27.64
N ASP A 154 -13.79 4.67 26.59
CA ASP A 154 -13.20 4.79 25.26
C ASP A 154 -12.13 5.87 25.18
N VAL A 155 -12.33 7.00 25.86
CA VAL A 155 -11.29 8.04 25.96
C VAL A 155 -10.04 7.49 26.65
N GLU A 156 -10.20 6.76 27.75
CA GLU A 156 -9.09 6.13 28.48
C GLU A 156 -8.37 5.07 27.64
N ASP A 157 -9.11 4.19 26.96
CA ASP A 157 -8.53 3.17 26.07
C ASP A 157 -7.71 3.82 24.95
N MET A 158 -8.29 4.80 24.25
CA MET A 158 -7.61 5.49 23.16
C MET A 158 -6.32 6.19 23.64
N GLN A 159 -6.37 6.86 24.80
CA GLN A 159 -5.18 7.49 25.38
C GLN A 159 -4.13 6.47 25.81
N SER A 160 -4.54 5.32 26.36
CA SER A 160 -3.62 4.23 26.71
C SER A 160 -2.94 3.65 25.48
N GLN A 161 -3.71 3.35 24.43
CA GLN A 161 -3.18 2.84 23.17
C GLN A 161 -2.20 3.82 22.50
N LEU A 162 -2.48 5.13 22.60
CA LEU A 162 -1.56 6.16 22.14
C LEU A 162 -0.28 6.21 22.98
N LYS A 163 -0.35 5.99 24.29
CA LYS A 163 0.85 5.90 25.14
C LYS A 163 1.70 4.67 24.81
N ASP A 164 1.04 3.56 24.49
CA ASP A 164 1.69 2.27 24.27
C ASP A 164 2.27 2.10 22.85
N GLY A 165 1.91 2.99 21.91
CA GLY A 165 2.45 2.93 20.56
C GLY A 165 1.63 2.07 19.59
N CYS A 166 0.34 1.83 19.88
CA CYS A 166 -0.50 0.89 19.12
C CYS A 166 -0.97 1.42 17.75
N TYR A 167 -1.11 2.75 17.60
CA TYR A 167 -1.59 3.37 16.36
C TYR A 167 -0.49 3.51 15.30
N VAL A 168 -0.26 2.43 14.57
CA VAL A 168 0.78 2.33 13.51
C VAL A 168 0.24 2.51 12.10
N GLU A 169 -1.07 2.30 11.89
CA GLU A 169 -1.71 2.51 10.61
C GLU A 169 -2.07 3.99 10.45
N VAL A 170 -1.62 4.61 9.37
CA VAL A 170 -1.68 6.07 9.23
C VAL A 170 -3.12 6.61 9.24
N GLY A 171 -4.05 5.92 8.57
CA GLY A 171 -5.44 6.36 8.53
C GLY A 171 -6.10 6.33 9.91
N GLU A 172 -5.85 5.28 10.68
CA GLU A 172 -6.30 5.17 12.08
C GLU A 172 -5.65 6.23 12.95
N PHE A 173 -4.33 6.42 12.85
CA PHE A 173 -3.62 7.45 13.60
C PHE A 173 -4.18 8.86 13.33
N LEU A 174 -4.52 9.17 12.08
CA LEU A 174 -5.14 10.47 11.75
C LEU A 174 -6.54 10.65 12.33
N HIS A 175 -7.33 9.58 12.43
CA HIS A 175 -8.59 9.64 13.17
C HIS A 175 -8.36 9.91 14.65
N VAL A 176 -7.38 9.24 15.27
CA VAL A 176 -7.01 9.48 16.67
C VAL A 176 -6.56 10.92 16.88
N VAL A 177 -5.80 11.51 15.94
CA VAL A 177 -5.44 12.93 15.97
C VAL A 177 -6.69 13.82 15.93
N GLY A 178 -7.60 13.57 14.98
CA GLY A 178 -8.84 14.35 14.84
C GLY A 178 -9.72 14.28 16.09
N VAL A 179 -9.94 13.08 16.61
CA VAL A 179 -10.70 12.85 17.85
C VAL A 179 -10.02 13.51 19.05
N SER A 180 -8.71 13.36 19.21
CA SER A 180 -7.98 13.97 20.32
C SER A 180 -8.07 15.50 20.30
N LEU A 181 -7.95 16.11 19.12
CA LEU A 181 -8.10 17.55 18.95
C LEU A 181 -9.53 18.00 19.24
N MET A 182 -10.55 17.26 18.79
CA MET A 182 -11.95 17.53 19.10
C MET A 182 -12.22 17.48 20.61
N LEU A 183 -11.73 16.46 21.31
CA LEU A 183 -11.89 16.32 22.76
C LEU A 183 -11.25 17.51 23.51
N ALA A 184 -10.05 17.91 23.10
CA ALA A 184 -9.36 19.07 23.68
C ALA A 184 -10.08 20.40 23.38
N ASP A 185 -10.59 20.57 22.15
CA ASP A 185 -11.29 21.79 21.69
C ASP A 185 -12.63 21.99 22.42
N HIS A 186 -13.30 20.89 22.78
CA HIS A 186 -14.53 20.90 23.57
C HIS A 186 -14.29 20.83 25.09
N GLU A 187 -13.04 20.91 25.56
CA GLU A 187 -12.69 20.83 26.98
C GLU A 187 -13.18 19.54 27.66
N LEU A 188 -13.31 18.44 26.89
CA LEU A 188 -13.68 17.11 27.40
C LEU A 188 -12.50 16.38 28.02
N ILE A 189 -11.27 16.85 27.80
CA ILE A 189 -10.06 16.33 28.44
C ILE A 189 -9.24 17.50 29.00
N ASP A 190 -8.41 17.23 30.00
CA ASP A 190 -7.57 18.26 30.64
C ASP A 190 -6.50 18.86 29.70
N GLN A 191 -6.20 18.18 28.59
CA GLN A 191 -5.21 18.62 27.62
C GLN A 191 -5.74 19.77 26.78
N THR A 192 -4.96 20.85 26.67
CA THR A 192 -5.28 21.94 25.75
C THR A 192 -4.96 21.55 24.31
N VAL A 193 -5.61 22.18 23.32
CA VAL A 193 -5.31 21.96 21.89
C VAL A 193 -3.80 22.07 21.57
N PRO A 194 -3.05 23.09 22.05
CA PRO A 194 -1.60 23.15 21.89
C PRO A 194 -0.85 21.95 22.49
N ASP A 195 -1.24 21.50 23.68
CA ASP A 195 -0.61 20.36 24.34
C ASP A 195 -0.89 19.06 23.58
N THR A 196 -2.10 18.88 23.06
CA THR A 196 -2.47 17.74 22.21
C THR A 196 -1.63 17.72 20.94
N ILE A 197 -1.48 18.85 20.24
CA ILE A 197 -0.60 18.93 19.04
C ILE A 197 0.83 18.53 19.39
N ALA A 198 1.37 19.03 20.51
CA ALA A 198 2.71 18.69 20.94
C ALA A 198 2.85 17.19 21.26
N ALA A 199 1.87 16.61 21.96
CA ALA A 199 1.84 15.18 22.27
C ALA A 199 1.80 14.31 21.00
N MET A 200 0.99 14.67 20.00
CA MET A 200 0.92 13.92 18.74
C MET A 200 2.24 13.99 17.95
N LYS A 201 2.92 15.14 17.96
CA LYS A 201 4.25 15.27 17.32
C LYS A 201 5.30 14.42 18.02
N THR A 202 5.29 14.40 19.36
CA THR A 202 6.17 13.51 20.14
C THR A 202 5.88 12.04 19.85
N TYR A 203 4.60 11.66 19.78
CA TYR A 203 4.21 10.30 19.41
C TYR A 203 4.75 9.88 18.03
N ILE A 204 4.65 10.78 17.04
CA ILE A 204 5.21 10.55 15.71
C ILE A 204 6.71 10.25 15.80
N ASP A 205 7.45 11.09 16.54
CA ASP A 205 8.90 11.01 16.62
C ASP A 205 9.41 9.79 17.39
N GLU A 206 8.72 9.40 18.46
CA GLU A 206 9.19 8.36 19.39
C GLU A 206 8.61 6.97 19.11
N LYS A 207 7.39 6.89 18.59
CA LYS A 207 6.62 5.63 18.49
C LYS A 207 6.24 5.29 17.06
N PHE A 208 5.75 6.26 16.29
CA PHE A 208 5.26 6.02 14.94
C PHE A 208 6.41 5.68 13.97
N VAL A 209 7.41 6.57 13.91
CA VAL A 209 8.55 6.44 12.98
C VAL A 209 9.36 5.15 13.26
N ALA A 210 9.46 4.74 14.51
CA ALA A 210 10.17 3.51 14.90
C ALA A 210 9.53 2.23 14.34
N GLN A 211 8.25 2.28 13.98
CA GLN A 211 7.46 1.14 13.49
C GLN A 211 7.14 1.24 11.99
N LEU A 212 7.72 2.23 11.30
CA LEU A 212 7.57 2.38 9.86
C LEU A 212 8.25 1.23 9.10
N THR A 213 7.61 0.85 8.01
CA THR A 213 8.12 -0.07 6.99
C THR A 213 7.94 0.55 5.61
N ASP A 214 8.66 0.06 4.61
CA ASP A 214 8.54 0.55 3.23
C ASP A 214 7.11 0.48 2.72
N ASP A 215 6.43 -0.65 2.96
CA ASP A 215 5.05 -0.85 2.53
C ASP A 215 4.09 0.15 3.19
N ARG A 216 4.28 0.45 4.47
CA ARG A 216 3.48 1.46 5.18
C ARG A 216 3.77 2.87 4.71
N CYS A 217 5.04 3.18 4.45
CA CYS A 217 5.43 4.51 4.01
C CYS A 217 4.97 4.80 2.58
N ARG A 218 5.03 3.81 1.68
CA ARG A 218 4.59 3.94 0.29
C ARG A 218 3.08 4.10 0.16
N GLY A 219 2.32 3.33 0.94
CA GLY A 219 0.87 3.49 1.02
C GLY A 219 0.44 4.89 1.48
N VAL A 220 1.37 5.65 2.06
CA VAL A 220 1.14 6.98 2.62
C VAL A 220 1.69 8.06 1.71
N SER A 221 2.92 7.99 1.20
CA SER A 221 3.45 9.00 0.28
C SER A 221 2.64 9.08 -1.03
N GLU A 222 2.16 7.95 -1.56
CA GLU A 222 1.29 7.92 -2.74
C GLU A 222 -0.12 8.48 -2.46
N ARG A 223 -0.60 8.39 -1.21
CA ARG A 223 -1.95 8.86 -0.80
C ARG A 223 -1.97 10.29 -0.25
N PHE A 224 -0.96 10.69 0.52
CA PHE A 224 -0.86 11.99 1.21
C PHE A 224 -0.44 13.12 0.31
N VAL A 225 0.41 12.85 -0.68
CA VAL A 225 0.84 13.89 -1.63
C VAL A 225 -0.35 14.43 -2.43
N ARG A 226 -1.51 13.74 -2.41
CA ARG A 226 -2.71 14.20 -3.12
C ARG A 226 -3.96 14.34 -2.26
N HIS A 227 -4.54 13.31 -1.61
CA HIS A 227 -5.93 13.43 -1.09
C HIS A 227 -6.31 12.41 0.01
N LEU A 228 -5.59 12.36 1.15
CA LEU A 228 -6.09 11.55 2.27
C LEU A 228 -7.19 12.31 3.02
N ASP A 229 -8.43 12.05 2.62
CA ASP A 229 -9.62 12.80 3.05
C ASP A 229 -10.44 12.02 4.10
N SER A 230 -10.26 10.70 4.09
CA SER A 230 -11.01 9.75 4.90
C SER A 230 -10.21 8.45 5.08
N TYR A 231 -10.57 7.67 6.09
CA TYR A 231 -10.14 6.30 6.28
C TYR A 231 -11.27 5.48 6.89
N ASP A 232 -11.39 4.21 6.47
CA ASP A 232 -12.43 3.28 6.95
C ASP A 232 -13.87 3.85 6.82
N GLY A 233 -14.15 4.49 5.68
CA GLY A 233 -15.46 5.09 5.41
C GLY A 233 -15.77 6.39 6.17
N LEU A 234 -14.86 6.86 7.02
CA LEU A 234 -15.02 8.06 7.85
C LEU A 234 -14.07 9.17 7.43
N GLY A 235 -14.58 10.39 7.29
CA GLY A 235 -13.75 11.58 7.08
C GLY A 235 -12.96 11.96 8.33
N PHE A 236 -11.80 12.61 8.17
CA PHE A 236 -11.03 13.07 9.34
C PHE A 236 -11.69 14.27 10.02
N ILE A 237 -11.92 14.17 11.33
CA ILE A 237 -12.44 15.28 12.14
C ILE A 237 -11.44 16.43 12.15
N GLY A 238 -11.92 17.65 11.90
CA GLY A 238 -11.09 18.85 11.92
C GLY A 238 -10.06 18.92 10.80
N ARG A 239 -10.21 18.14 9.73
CA ARG A 239 -9.26 18.07 8.60
C ARG A 239 -8.84 19.45 8.06
N GLU A 240 -9.81 20.35 7.91
CA GLU A 240 -9.59 21.68 7.35
C GLU A 240 -9.03 22.69 8.37
N ASP A 241 -8.90 22.27 9.63
CA ASP A 241 -8.39 23.12 10.69
C ASP A 241 -6.87 23.13 10.71
N ASP A 242 -6.29 24.30 10.95
CA ASP A 242 -4.83 24.47 11.03
C ASP A 242 -4.19 23.64 12.14
N LYS A 243 -4.95 23.32 13.21
CA LYS A 243 -4.49 22.44 14.31
C LYS A 243 -4.23 21.01 13.82
N PHE A 244 -5.09 20.49 12.95
CA PHE A 244 -4.93 19.16 12.37
C PHE A 244 -3.80 19.13 11.34
N ARG A 245 -3.78 20.11 10.41
CA ARG A 245 -2.74 20.21 9.37
C ARG A 245 -1.33 20.27 9.95
N GLN A 246 -1.14 20.95 11.09
CA GLN A 246 0.16 20.99 11.77
C GLN A 246 0.70 19.63 12.21
N VAL A 247 -0.17 18.68 12.57
CA VAL A 247 0.24 17.32 12.94
C VAL A 247 0.51 16.50 11.68
N VAL A 248 -0.35 16.63 10.66
CA VAL A 248 -0.18 15.98 9.35
C VAL A 248 1.13 16.38 8.69
N ASP A 249 1.43 17.68 8.61
CA ASP A 249 2.66 18.19 8.02
C ASP A 249 3.91 17.64 8.72
N HIS A 250 3.84 17.50 10.04
CA HIS A 250 4.92 16.88 10.82
C HIS A 250 5.04 15.40 10.50
N LEU A 251 3.94 14.64 10.47
CA LEU A 251 3.93 13.23 10.09
C LEU A 251 4.56 13.03 8.71
N VAL A 252 4.10 13.76 7.70
CA VAL A 252 4.60 13.67 6.32
C VAL A 252 6.11 13.92 6.28
N LYS A 253 6.57 15.01 6.90
CA LYS A 253 8.00 15.33 6.95
C LYS A 253 8.85 14.23 7.58
N ARG A 254 8.35 13.61 8.65
CA ARG A 254 9.06 12.54 9.36
C ARG A 254 9.06 11.23 8.59
N MET A 255 7.96 10.90 7.91
CA MET A 255 7.85 9.75 7.02
C MET A 255 8.75 9.89 5.80
N ASP A 256 8.78 11.06 5.16
CA ASP A 256 9.67 11.34 4.03
C ASP A 256 11.14 11.20 4.43
N ALA A 257 11.53 11.79 5.57
CA ALA A 257 12.89 11.66 6.10
C ALA A 257 13.26 10.21 6.40
N TRP A 258 12.35 9.45 7.00
CA TRP A 258 12.54 8.02 7.25
C TRP A 258 12.71 7.24 5.95
N HIS A 259 11.86 7.48 4.95
CA HIS A 259 11.88 6.78 3.67
C HIS A 259 13.17 7.05 2.90
N GLN A 260 13.65 8.30 2.89
CA GLN A 260 14.94 8.64 2.27
C GLN A 260 16.11 7.90 2.94
N THR A 261 16.13 7.81 4.27
CA THR A 261 17.13 7.02 4.99
C THR A 261 17.02 5.53 4.65
N TRP A 262 15.79 4.99 4.63
CA TRP A 262 15.55 3.58 4.31
C TRP A 262 15.99 3.24 2.88
N LEU A 263 15.70 4.11 1.90
CA LEU A 263 16.14 3.97 0.51
C LEU A 263 17.66 3.87 0.41
N ASN A 264 18.38 4.76 1.10
CA ASN A 264 19.83 4.82 1.04
C ASN A 264 20.53 3.65 1.77
N GLU A 265 19.96 3.15 2.86
CA GLU A 265 20.65 2.20 3.74
C GLU A 265 20.21 0.74 3.57
N ASN A 266 18.94 0.51 3.20
CA ASN A 266 18.30 -0.81 3.32
C ASN A 266 17.64 -1.28 2.03
N ALA A 267 17.04 -0.38 1.25
CA ALA A 267 16.26 -0.76 0.06
C ALA A 267 17.08 -1.53 -0.97
N GLY A 268 18.32 -1.12 -1.24
CA GLY A 268 19.21 -1.85 -2.15
C GLY A 268 19.56 -3.26 -1.65
N LYS A 269 19.78 -3.43 -0.34
CA LYS A 269 20.07 -4.75 0.27
C LYS A 269 18.85 -5.67 0.18
N HIS A 270 17.66 -5.13 0.46
CA HIS A 270 16.41 -5.86 0.36
C HIS A 270 16.11 -6.25 -1.09
N LEU A 271 16.27 -5.32 -2.03
CA LEU A 271 16.13 -5.59 -3.46
C LEU A 271 17.08 -6.72 -3.90
N LEU A 272 18.34 -6.69 -3.44
CA LEU A 272 19.34 -7.68 -3.82
C LEU A 272 18.97 -9.13 -3.42
N THR A 273 18.19 -9.34 -2.35
CA THR A 273 17.78 -10.72 -1.96
C THR A 273 16.94 -11.37 -3.06
N PHE A 274 16.11 -10.59 -3.75
CA PHE A 274 15.31 -11.09 -4.86
C PHE A 274 16.17 -11.54 -6.04
N LEU A 275 17.37 -10.99 -6.26
CA LEU A 275 18.19 -11.38 -7.40
C LEU A 275 18.46 -12.89 -7.41
N THR A 276 18.70 -13.48 -6.22
CA THR A 276 18.97 -14.92 -6.07
C THR A 276 17.72 -15.75 -5.83
N GLU A 277 16.72 -15.21 -5.14
CA GLU A 277 15.50 -15.93 -4.76
C GLU A 277 14.45 -15.95 -5.89
N ASP A 278 14.23 -14.79 -6.51
CA ASP A 278 13.24 -14.56 -7.56
C ASP A 278 13.71 -13.40 -8.46
N TRP A 279 14.55 -13.76 -9.43
CA TRP A 279 15.12 -12.79 -10.36
C TRP A 279 14.04 -12.06 -11.19
N ILE A 280 12.85 -12.65 -11.38
CA ILE A 280 11.73 -11.98 -12.05
C ILE A 280 11.21 -10.84 -11.16
N ARG A 281 11.05 -11.08 -9.86
CA ARG A 281 10.67 -10.04 -8.88
C ARG A 281 11.74 -8.95 -8.75
N PHE A 282 13.02 -9.31 -8.81
CA PHE A 282 14.11 -8.32 -8.85
C PHE A 282 13.95 -7.37 -10.04
N PHE A 283 13.76 -7.89 -11.25
CA PHE A 283 13.57 -7.05 -12.43
C PHE A 283 12.21 -6.35 -12.46
N GLY A 284 11.15 -6.97 -11.97
CA GLY A 284 9.83 -6.33 -11.85
C GLY A 284 9.89 -5.04 -11.04
N ASN A 285 10.72 -4.98 -10.02
CA ASN A 285 10.92 -3.76 -9.24
C ASN A 285 11.71 -2.66 -9.97
N LEU A 286 12.45 -3.00 -11.04
CA LEU A 286 13.36 -2.11 -11.75
C LEU A 286 12.91 -1.74 -13.16
N THR A 287 12.05 -2.54 -13.79
CA THR A 287 11.57 -2.36 -15.16
C THR A 287 10.06 -2.61 -15.25
N ILE A 288 9.45 -2.03 -16.29
CA ILE A 288 8.03 -2.28 -16.57
C ILE A 288 7.89 -3.69 -17.12
N ILE A 289 7.28 -4.57 -16.34
CA ILE A 289 6.92 -5.94 -16.74
C ILE A 289 5.40 -6.07 -16.62
N ASN A 290 4.74 -6.51 -17.70
CA ASN A 290 3.31 -6.77 -17.68
C ASN A 290 2.96 -7.81 -16.61
N HIS A 291 1.96 -7.51 -15.78
CA HIS A 291 1.50 -8.36 -14.68
C HIS A 291 2.55 -8.65 -13.59
N ALA A 292 3.57 -7.81 -13.45
CA ALA A 292 4.45 -7.91 -12.29
C ALA A 292 3.68 -7.52 -11.01
N PRO A 293 3.86 -8.26 -9.90
CA PRO A 293 3.19 -7.96 -8.65
C PRO A 293 3.63 -6.61 -8.05
N GLU A 294 4.85 -6.15 -8.34
CA GLU A 294 5.42 -4.93 -7.75
C GLU A 294 6.38 -4.24 -8.72
N GLN A 295 6.36 -2.89 -8.75
CA GLN A 295 7.23 -2.04 -9.59
C GLN A 295 7.75 -0.83 -8.79
N ARG A 296 8.47 -1.08 -7.68
CA ARG A 296 8.76 -0.07 -6.64
C ARG A 296 9.82 0.97 -7.02
N TYR A 297 10.79 0.62 -7.86
CA TYR A 297 12.01 1.43 -8.09
C TYR A 297 12.22 1.80 -9.55
N LEU A 298 11.13 1.96 -10.32
CA LEU A 298 11.22 2.30 -11.74
C LEU A 298 11.98 3.60 -12.00
N ASP A 299 11.75 4.61 -11.13
CA ASP A 299 12.29 5.97 -11.26
C ASP A 299 13.25 6.35 -10.12
N VAL A 300 13.69 5.35 -9.34
CA VAL A 300 14.60 5.55 -8.20
C VAL A 300 15.96 4.96 -8.57
N PRO A 301 17.10 5.69 -8.41
CA PRO A 301 18.44 5.19 -8.72
C PRO A 301 18.95 4.20 -7.66
N ILE A 302 18.14 3.17 -7.37
CA ILE A 302 18.31 2.26 -6.26
C ILE A 302 19.54 1.37 -6.40
N LEU A 303 20.03 1.12 -7.62
CA LEU A 303 21.19 0.26 -7.81
C LEU A 303 22.46 0.89 -7.22
N ALA A 304 22.54 2.22 -7.23
CA ALA A 304 23.66 2.97 -6.63
C ALA A 304 23.75 2.77 -5.10
N THR A 305 22.69 2.30 -4.45
CA THR A 305 22.70 2.02 -3.00
C THR A 305 23.13 0.58 -2.68
N ILE A 306 23.42 -0.24 -3.69
CA ILE A 306 23.84 -1.63 -3.51
C ILE A 306 25.37 -1.70 -3.48
N ASP A 307 25.95 -2.41 -2.52
CA ASP A 307 27.39 -2.69 -2.53
C ASP A 307 27.81 -3.50 -3.76
N ALA A 308 28.80 -3.01 -4.50
CA ALA A 308 29.23 -3.59 -5.77
C ALA A 308 29.72 -5.05 -5.64
N VAL A 309 30.40 -5.38 -4.55
CA VAL A 309 30.92 -6.73 -4.30
C VAL A 309 29.77 -7.70 -4.07
N SER A 310 28.83 -7.30 -3.21
CA SER A 310 27.62 -8.07 -2.87
C SER A 310 26.77 -8.32 -4.11
N PHE A 311 26.58 -7.30 -4.95
CA PHE A 311 25.86 -7.47 -6.22
C PHE A 311 26.55 -8.48 -7.14
N VAL A 312 27.87 -8.36 -7.33
CA VAL A 312 28.62 -9.30 -8.19
C VAL A 312 28.57 -10.72 -7.63
N ASP A 313 28.66 -10.90 -6.32
CA ASP A 313 28.51 -12.22 -5.70
C ASP A 313 27.14 -12.84 -6.00
N SER A 314 26.05 -12.10 -5.76
CA SER A 314 24.69 -12.55 -6.07
C SER A 314 24.50 -12.81 -7.56
N TRP A 315 24.98 -11.91 -8.43
CA TRP A 315 24.86 -12.04 -9.87
C TRP A 315 25.59 -13.28 -10.41
N LEU A 316 26.84 -13.52 -9.98
CA LEU A 316 27.62 -14.66 -10.46
C LEU A 316 27.19 -16.01 -9.86
N SER A 317 26.31 -15.98 -8.86
CA SER A 317 25.67 -17.16 -8.28
C SER A 317 24.53 -17.70 -9.14
N LEU A 318 24.00 -16.89 -10.07
CA LEU A 318 22.94 -17.27 -11.00
C LEU A 318 23.38 -18.36 -11.97
N SER A 319 22.40 -19.01 -12.59
CA SER A 319 22.64 -19.88 -13.74
C SER A 319 23.30 -19.09 -14.88
N ARG A 320 24.16 -19.73 -15.67
CA ARG A 320 24.91 -19.05 -16.76
C ARG A 320 24.00 -18.41 -17.81
N HIS A 321 22.81 -18.98 -18.01
CA HIS A 321 21.79 -18.39 -18.86
C HIS A 321 21.26 -17.07 -18.27
N ASN A 322 20.90 -17.09 -16.98
CA ASN A 322 20.33 -15.93 -16.28
C ASN A 322 21.37 -14.82 -16.07
N GLU A 323 22.64 -15.14 -15.88
CA GLU A 323 23.72 -14.15 -15.79
C GLU A 323 23.74 -13.20 -16.98
N GLN A 324 23.60 -13.74 -18.19
CA GLN A 324 23.61 -12.95 -19.43
C GLN A 324 22.37 -12.08 -19.55
N ALA A 325 21.22 -12.52 -19.02
CA ALA A 325 19.97 -11.78 -19.08
C ALA A 325 20.01 -10.48 -18.28
N VAL A 326 20.79 -10.44 -17.18
CA VAL A 326 20.87 -9.27 -16.29
C VAL A 326 21.26 -7.98 -17.02
N VAL A 327 22.28 -8.03 -17.88
CA VAL A 327 22.73 -6.82 -18.59
C VAL A 327 21.67 -6.33 -19.57
N GLY A 328 20.97 -7.25 -20.23
CA GLY A 328 19.88 -6.93 -21.15
C GLY A 328 18.73 -6.19 -20.45
N SER A 329 18.26 -6.72 -19.32
CA SER A 329 17.19 -6.09 -18.55
C SER A 329 17.56 -4.69 -18.04
N MET A 330 18.81 -4.50 -17.61
CA MET A 330 19.30 -3.20 -17.15
C MET A 330 19.46 -2.19 -18.28
N LYS A 331 19.84 -2.63 -19.48
CA LYS A 331 19.87 -1.77 -20.66
C LYS A 331 18.49 -1.19 -20.96
N ASP A 332 17.46 -2.01 -20.90
CA ASP A 332 16.09 -1.55 -21.16
C ASP A 332 15.64 -0.50 -20.13
N ARG A 333 16.00 -0.67 -18.86
CA ARG A 333 15.75 0.34 -17.80
C ARG A 333 16.28 1.72 -18.19
N TYR A 334 17.55 1.83 -18.56
CA TYR A 334 18.17 3.12 -18.90
C TYR A 334 17.65 3.70 -20.21
N LYS A 335 17.27 2.85 -21.17
CA LYS A 335 16.62 3.31 -22.40
C LYS A 335 15.30 4.05 -22.11
N PHE A 336 14.52 3.57 -21.14
CA PHE A 336 13.25 4.22 -20.76
C PHE A 336 13.42 5.33 -19.72
N ARG A 337 14.50 5.30 -18.92
CA ARG A 337 14.79 6.23 -17.84
C ARG A 337 16.27 6.65 -17.84
N PRO A 338 16.69 7.46 -18.83
CA PRO A 338 18.10 7.77 -19.02
C PRO A 338 18.71 8.57 -17.86
N ALA A 339 17.93 9.39 -17.16
CA ALA A 339 18.40 10.18 -16.01
C ALA A 339 18.90 9.32 -14.83
N LEU A 340 18.45 8.06 -14.71
CA LEU A 340 18.94 7.16 -13.66
C LEU A 340 20.39 6.78 -13.87
N LEU A 341 20.84 6.73 -15.13
CA LEU A 341 22.21 6.37 -15.46
C LEU A 341 23.22 7.41 -14.98
N ASP A 342 22.79 8.66 -14.79
CA ASP A 342 23.66 9.73 -14.27
C ASP A 342 24.04 9.45 -12.80
N ALA A 343 23.11 8.88 -12.02
CA ALA A 343 23.34 8.48 -10.64
C ALA A 343 23.94 7.06 -10.50
N GLU A 344 23.52 6.11 -11.33
CA GLU A 344 23.95 4.69 -11.26
C GLU A 344 25.21 4.38 -12.10
N GLY A 345 25.66 5.31 -12.95
CA GLY A 345 26.84 5.14 -13.81
C GLY A 345 28.16 4.90 -13.07
N PRO A 346 28.50 5.68 -12.01
CA PRO A 346 29.65 5.41 -11.16
C PRO A 346 29.62 4.00 -10.56
N TRP A 347 28.45 3.55 -10.11
CA TRP A 347 28.24 2.22 -9.56
C TRP A 347 28.52 1.11 -10.59
N TRP A 348 28.08 1.27 -11.84
CA TRP A 348 28.45 0.31 -12.92
C TRP A 348 29.96 0.23 -13.17
N ARG A 349 30.70 1.32 -12.97
CA ARG A 349 32.16 1.31 -13.07
C ARG A 349 32.79 0.51 -11.92
N GLU A 350 32.22 0.57 -10.72
CA GLU A 350 32.64 -0.29 -9.60
C GLU A 350 32.36 -1.77 -9.88
N ILE A 351 31.18 -2.10 -10.41
CA ILE A 351 30.84 -3.46 -10.86
C ILE A 351 31.86 -3.97 -11.89
N GLN A 352 32.21 -3.15 -12.87
CA GLN A 352 33.21 -3.49 -13.88
C GLN A 352 34.59 -3.78 -13.24
N ALA A 353 35.01 -2.96 -12.29
CA ALA A 353 36.28 -3.16 -11.58
C ALA A 353 36.28 -4.46 -10.77
N GLU A 354 35.17 -4.77 -10.08
CA GLU A 354 35.02 -6.00 -9.31
C GLU A 354 35.03 -7.25 -10.21
N LEU A 355 34.35 -7.23 -11.35
CA LEU A 355 34.41 -8.33 -12.33
C LEU A 355 35.83 -8.56 -12.87
N LYS A 356 36.59 -7.49 -13.13
CA LYS A 356 38.01 -7.58 -13.52
C LYS A 356 38.86 -8.20 -12.41
N ARG A 357 38.59 -7.85 -11.15
CA ARG A 357 39.25 -8.46 -9.98
C ARG A 357 38.97 -9.97 -9.89
N ARG A 358 37.72 -10.40 -10.11
CA ARG A 358 37.33 -11.83 -10.13
C ARG A 358 38.08 -12.62 -11.21
N ILE A 359 38.27 -12.03 -12.39
CA ILE A 359 39.09 -12.65 -13.46
C ILE A 359 40.54 -12.82 -13.02
N ALA A 360 41.13 -11.78 -12.42
CA ALA A 360 42.54 -11.82 -11.98
C ALA A 360 42.80 -12.88 -10.90
N MET A 361 41.78 -13.20 -10.09
CA MET A 361 41.86 -14.22 -9.05
C MET A 361 41.44 -15.63 -9.51
N SER A 362 40.84 -15.77 -10.69
CA SER A 362 40.30 -17.05 -11.15
C SER A 362 41.30 -17.83 -12.00
N GLU A 363 41.50 -19.10 -11.65
CA GLU A 363 42.30 -20.04 -12.44
C GLU A 363 41.55 -20.58 -13.67
N SER A 364 40.22 -20.39 -13.75
CA SER A 364 39.38 -20.94 -14.81
C SER A 364 39.36 -20.06 -16.05
N LYS A 365 40.22 -20.39 -17.03
CA LYS A 365 40.27 -19.70 -18.33
C LYS A 365 38.91 -19.62 -19.05
N PRO A 366 38.08 -20.70 -19.11
CA PRO A 366 36.76 -20.61 -19.75
C PRO A 366 35.83 -19.64 -19.03
N ARG A 367 35.84 -19.62 -17.69
CA ARG A 367 35.02 -18.69 -16.91
C ARG A 367 35.46 -17.24 -17.13
N ASN A 368 36.76 -17.00 -17.23
CA ASN A 368 37.31 -15.68 -17.50
C ASN A 368 36.83 -15.11 -18.85
N VAL A 369 36.64 -15.97 -19.87
CA VAL A 369 36.04 -15.53 -21.15
C VAL A 369 34.59 -15.11 -20.97
N GLN A 370 33.81 -15.87 -20.18
CA GLN A 370 32.39 -15.53 -19.91
C GLN A 370 32.26 -14.21 -19.14
N ILE A 371 33.06 -14.00 -18.10
CA ILE A 371 33.05 -12.75 -17.32
C ILE A 371 33.51 -11.57 -18.18
N ASN A 372 34.53 -11.75 -19.02
CA ASN A 372 34.94 -10.73 -19.98
C ASN A 372 33.82 -10.35 -20.97
N ASN A 373 32.96 -11.30 -21.35
CA ASN A 373 31.81 -11.00 -22.19
C ASN A 373 30.80 -10.10 -21.46
N LEU A 374 30.53 -10.37 -20.17
CA LEU A 374 29.68 -9.50 -19.35
C LEU A 374 30.27 -8.09 -19.25
N ILE A 375 31.57 -7.95 -18.99
CA ILE A 375 32.27 -6.65 -18.94
C ILE A 375 32.07 -5.89 -20.26
N LYS A 376 32.20 -6.55 -21.42
CA LYS A 376 31.98 -5.91 -22.73
C LYS A 376 30.54 -5.42 -22.90
N GLN A 377 29.56 -6.19 -22.45
CA GLN A 377 28.15 -5.80 -22.53
C GLN A 377 27.86 -4.60 -21.61
N ILE A 378 28.38 -4.59 -20.38
CA ILE A 378 28.26 -3.45 -19.45
C ILE A 378 28.88 -2.19 -20.06
N ASN A 379 30.06 -2.30 -20.66
CA ASN A 379 30.73 -1.15 -21.28
C ASN A 379 29.86 -0.52 -22.36
N SER A 380 29.44 -1.34 -23.32
CA SER A 380 28.66 -0.88 -24.47
C SER A 380 27.22 -0.45 -24.14
N SER A 381 26.66 -0.89 -23.02
CA SER A 381 25.24 -0.64 -22.69
C SER A 381 25.02 0.35 -21.55
N MET A 382 26.02 0.58 -20.69
CA MET A 382 25.87 1.47 -19.53
C MET A 382 27.02 2.47 -19.43
N ILE A 383 28.28 2.01 -19.43
CA ILE A 383 29.42 2.88 -19.10
C ILE A 383 29.69 3.88 -20.24
N GLU A 384 29.71 3.44 -21.49
CA GLU A 384 29.91 4.33 -22.64
C GLU A 384 28.76 5.33 -22.77
N GLU A 385 27.51 4.88 -22.58
CA GLU A 385 26.33 5.77 -22.60
C GLU A 385 26.40 6.80 -21.46
N TRP A 386 26.75 6.38 -20.25
CA TRP A 386 26.93 7.28 -19.11
C TRP A 386 28.05 8.31 -19.37
N GLU A 387 29.22 7.86 -19.81
CA GLU A 387 30.36 8.74 -20.09
C GLU A 387 29.99 9.82 -21.12
N LEU A 388 29.31 9.43 -22.21
CA LEU A 388 28.84 10.37 -23.24
C LEU A 388 27.93 11.45 -22.65
N ARG A 389 26.99 11.06 -21.78
CA ARG A 389 26.06 12.00 -21.12
C ARG A 389 26.79 13.01 -20.24
N GLN A 390 27.88 12.61 -19.57
CA GLN A 390 28.68 13.53 -18.76
C GLN A 390 29.40 14.59 -19.61
N PHE A 391 29.61 14.36 -20.91
CA PHE A 391 30.23 15.34 -21.81
C PHE A 391 29.21 16.26 -22.49
N GLU A 392 27.95 15.85 -22.61
CA GLU A 392 26.87 16.68 -23.21
C GLU A 392 26.31 17.74 -22.26
N GLU A 393 26.58 17.65 -20.95
CA GLU A 393 26.20 18.64 -19.93
C GLU A 393 27.21 19.81 -19.76
N PHE A 394 28.32 19.78 -20.52
CA PHE A 394 29.30 20.88 -20.64
C PHE A 394 29.18 21.59 -21.99
#